data_AF-A0A415F2T8-F1
#
_entry.id   AF-A0A415F2T8-F1
#
_cell.length_a   1.000
_cell.length_b   1.000
_cell.length_c   1.000
_cell.angle_alpha   90.00
_cell.angle_beta   90.00
_cell.angle_gamma   90.00
#
_symmetry.space_group_name_H-M   'P 1'
#
loop_
_entity.id
_entity.type
_entity.pdbx_description
1 polymer ?
#
loop_
_entity_poly.entity_id
_entity_poly.type
_entity_poly.pdbx_seq_one_letter_code
_entity_poly.pdbx_strand_id
1 'polypeptide(L)'
;MKKIFQYIMLAVVTIVMASCTSDIEETTATTGKSNVQLVVGEFPAFGDSQTRTIGTPDEGKTSWAEGDELLLEMTSKTFGTKYAAFKYNGSSWELASGELSYKEDEVPTFPHVYYAPNYKWEAGKLVLKEGKVAGTDEYIEGEANITPNGQAITVEFSKATRNYSRLRIATMPNKPITVTIDRYTPAGSSDMKWDQNYALTSDEKGNAYLYGTFENNSEVTVKYREAALTTYTFSQATVNAKSYALDATVVSLTDEGITYDQIVEDVKKELDAGKTYINIILAPDVDEETLEAIHIGLREGEAKDWSINLTLIGCKKIPSRGFMYWKILKSIALPDVTEIGENAFSDCSGLQKVVLGNLTKVYGNVRNNGIFDGLDTKYIDLVLSEDQKVMNGGEAKMVGIVGLLILLQIMLLVMNIATKISLGMNLSP
;
A
#
# COMPACT_ATOMS: atom_id res chain seq x y z
N MET A 1 -2.62 29.20 43.85
CA MET A 1 -1.21 29.05 43.46
C MET A 1 -1.14 28.75 41.95
N LYS A 2 0.02 28.81 41.28
CA LYS A 2 0.13 28.47 39.85
C LYS A 2 0.27 26.95 39.71
N LYS A 3 -0.53 26.28 38.87
CA LYS A 3 -0.24 24.90 38.48
C LYS A 3 0.62 24.93 37.21
N ILE A 4 1.87 24.51 37.34
CA ILE A 4 2.90 24.49 36.28
C ILE A 4 3.28 23.03 36.05
N PHE A 5 3.25 22.57 34.80
CA PHE A 5 3.83 21.28 34.41
C PHE A 5 5.36 21.44 34.28
N GLN A 6 6.17 20.95 35.24
CA GLN A 6 7.60 20.70 34.98
C GLN A 6 8.21 19.55 35.80
N TYR A 7 8.86 18.65 35.04
CA TYR A 7 9.91 17.64 35.33
C TYR A 7 9.83 16.78 36.60
N ILE A 8 9.47 15.51 36.42
CA ILE A 8 10.19 14.42 37.10
C ILE A 8 11.34 14.03 36.15
N MET A 9 12.50 14.68 36.28
CA MET A 9 13.74 13.97 35.99
C MET A 9 13.93 13.03 37.17
N LEU A 10 13.74 11.73 36.96
CA LEU A 10 13.94 10.73 38.00
C LEU A 10 15.44 10.71 38.35
N ALA A 11 15.78 11.40 39.43
CA ALA A 11 17.00 11.14 40.17
C ALA A 11 16.97 9.66 40.57
N VAL A 12 17.89 8.89 40.00
CA VAL A 12 18.25 7.57 40.51
C VAL A 12 18.78 7.78 41.93
N VAL A 13 17.91 7.67 42.93
CA VAL A 13 18.33 7.46 44.30
C VAL A 13 18.17 5.97 44.57
N THR A 14 19.27 5.25 44.38
CA THR A 14 19.51 3.96 45.03
C THR A 14 19.40 4.16 46.54
N ILE A 15 18.22 3.94 47.12
CA ILE A 15 18.11 3.71 48.56
C ILE A 15 18.22 2.21 48.77
N VAL A 16 19.43 1.81 49.13
CA VAL A 16 19.71 0.58 49.84
C VAL A 16 18.81 0.55 51.07
N MET A 17 17.92 -0.43 51.17
CA MET A 17 17.20 -0.67 52.41
C MET A 17 18.19 -1.21 53.44
N ALA A 18 18.56 -0.36 54.39
CA ALA A 18 19.06 -0.78 55.69
C ALA A 18 18.16 -0.16 56.76
N SER A 19 17.58 -1.05 57.55
CA SER A 19 16.64 -0.78 58.62
C SER A 19 17.26 -0.01 59.79
N CYS A 20 16.38 0.76 60.44
CA CYS A 20 16.33 1.10 61.87
C CYS A 20 16.68 2.54 62.28
N THR A 21 15.59 3.20 62.72
CA THR A 21 15.42 4.07 63.90
C THR A 21 15.86 5.54 63.88
N SER A 22 14.93 6.33 64.44
CA SER A 22 14.98 7.68 65.06
C SER A 22 14.96 8.94 64.19
N ASP A 23 13.80 9.60 64.27
CA ASP A 23 13.54 11.04 64.47
C ASP A 23 14.47 12.07 63.80
N ILE A 24 13.95 12.76 62.77
CA ILE A 24 14.44 14.10 62.39
C ILE A 24 13.24 14.99 62.01
N GLU A 25 13.11 16.04 62.82
CA GLU A 25 12.52 17.37 62.67
C GLU A 25 11.59 17.69 61.48
N GLU A 26 10.44 18.23 61.88
CA GLU A 26 9.47 18.98 61.08
C GLU A 26 10.08 20.27 60.52
N THR A 27 10.67 20.19 59.32
CA THR A 27 10.94 21.38 58.50
C THR A 27 9.72 21.74 57.67
N THR A 28 9.08 22.85 58.03
CA THR A 28 8.08 23.56 57.24
C THR A 28 8.71 24.17 55.98
N ALA A 29 8.83 23.37 54.93
CA ALA A 29 9.02 23.86 53.57
C ALA A 29 7.64 23.97 52.90
N THR A 30 7.27 25.17 52.45
CA THR A 30 6.06 25.44 51.68
C THR A 30 6.15 24.73 50.32
N THR A 31 5.77 23.45 50.27
CA THR A 31 5.68 22.67 49.03
C THR A 31 4.50 23.15 48.20
N GLY A 32 4.75 24.10 47.30
CA GLY A 32 3.89 24.32 46.13
C GLY A 32 4.04 23.17 45.13
N LYS A 33 3.68 21.93 45.51
CA LYS A 33 3.57 20.80 44.60
C LYS A 33 2.28 20.93 43.81
N SER A 34 2.37 21.51 42.62
CA SER A 34 1.29 21.50 41.64
C SER A 34 1.60 20.51 40.52
N ASN A 35 1.81 19.23 40.87
CA ASN A 35 2.05 18.17 39.89
C ASN A 35 0.71 17.69 39.36
N VAL A 36 0.27 18.22 38.22
CA VAL A 36 -0.88 17.68 37.50
C VAL A 36 -0.41 16.45 36.73
N GLN A 37 -1.07 15.31 36.93
CA GLN A 37 -0.73 14.06 36.25
C GLN A 37 -1.37 14.01 34.85
N LEU A 38 -0.64 13.52 33.84
CA LEU A 38 -1.25 13.16 32.56
C LEU A 38 -1.66 11.68 32.59
N VAL A 39 -2.93 11.40 32.36
CA VAL A 39 -3.48 10.04 32.29
C VAL A 39 -4.04 9.85 30.89
N VAL A 40 -3.43 8.96 30.11
CA VAL A 40 -3.84 8.68 28.73
C VAL A 40 -4.54 7.32 28.71
N GLY A 41 -5.73 7.28 28.11
CA GLY A 41 -6.49 6.05 27.89
C GLY A 41 -5.84 5.13 26.85
N GLU A 42 -6.54 4.04 26.53
CA GLU A 42 -6.09 3.09 25.53
C GLU A 42 -6.01 3.71 24.13
N PHE A 43 -5.17 3.11 23.28
CA PHE A 43 -5.13 3.45 21.86
C PHE A 43 -6.50 3.12 21.22
N PRO A 44 -7.00 3.91 20.25
CA PRO A 44 -8.30 3.64 19.65
C PRO A 44 -8.35 2.25 19.00
N ALA A 45 -9.42 1.50 19.29
CA ALA A 45 -9.73 0.29 18.56
C ALA A 45 -10.55 0.64 17.32
N PHE A 46 -9.93 0.53 16.14
CA PHE A 46 -10.65 0.73 14.89
C PHE A 46 -11.40 -0.56 14.54
N GLY A 47 -12.72 -0.47 14.40
CA GLY A 47 -13.58 -1.62 14.11
C GLY A 47 -13.17 -2.39 12.84
N ASP A 48 -13.71 -3.60 12.70
CA ASP A 48 -13.31 -4.61 11.71
C ASP A 48 -12.94 -4.01 10.34
N SER A 49 -11.74 -4.37 9.86
CA SER A 49 -11.32 -4.12 8.48
C SER A 49 -12.39 -4.69 7.53
N GLN A 50 -13.23 -3.82 6.98
CA GLN A 50 -14.21 -4.22 5.97
C GLN A 50 -13.47 -4.37 4.63
N THR A 51 -12.73 -5.46 4.50
CA THR A 51 -12.11 -5.88 3.24
C THR A 51 -13.23 -6.21 2.24
N ARG A 52 -13.60 -5.25 1.39
CA ARG A 52 -14.21 -5.60 0.11
C ARG A 52 -13.11 -6.19 -0.76
N THR A 53 -12.87 -7.48 -0.57
CA THR A 53 -11.98 -8.36 -1.34
C THR A 53 -10.56 -7.82 -1.59
N ILE A 54 -9.63 -8.15 -0.69
CA ILE A 54 -8.29 -8.75 -0.90
C ILE A 54 -7.49 -8.63 0.42
N GLY A 55 -7.03 -9.77 0.96
CA GLY A 55 -5.93 -9.90 1.93
C GLY A 55 -6.23 -9.58 3.41
N THR A 56 -5.86 -10.53 4.28
CA THR A 56 -5.91 -10.61 5.77
C THR A 56 -6.28 -9.34 6.55
N PRO A 57 -7.16 -9.43 7.57
CA PRO A 57 -7.38 -8.34 8.52
C PRO A 57 -6.05 -7.78 9.01
N ASP A 58 -5.91 -6.48 8.90
CA ASP A 58 -4.82 -5.74 9.52
C ASP A 58 -5.49 -4.75 10.46
N GLU A 59 -5.32 -4.98 11.75
CA GLU A 59 -5.87 -4.08 12.78
C GLU A 59 -5.10 -2.76 12.80
N GLY A 60 -3.89 -2.73 12.21
CA GLY A 60 -2.93 -1.65 12.32
C GLY A 60 -2.34 -1.56 13.71
N LYS A 61 -1.96 -0.36 14.11
CA LYS A 61 -1.56 -0.06 15.49
C LYS A 61 -2.76 -0.25 16.42
N THR A 62 -2.59 -1.02 17.49
CA THR A 62 -3.62 -1.31 18.50
C THR A 62 -3.20 -0.90 19.91
N SER A 63 -1.97 -0.41 20.09
CA SER A 63 -1.43 0.02 21.39
C SER A 63 -0.38 1.11 21.23
N TRP A 64 -0.18 1.86 22.31
CA TRP A 64 0.90 2.84 22.42
C TRP A 64 2.26 2.14 22.41
N ALA A 65 3.24 2.73 21.73
CA ALA A 65 4.61 2.23 21.62
C ALA A 65 5.58 3.32 22.06
N GLU A 66 6.72 2.90 22.64
CA GLU A 66 7.78 3.84 23.01
C GLU A 66 8.15 4.72 21.82
N GLY A 67 8.21 6.03 22.06
CA GLY A 67 8.46 7.03 21.04
C GLY A 67 7.22 7.73 20.50
N ASP A 68 6.01 7.19 20.73
CA ASP A 68 4.76 7.85 20.34
C ASP A 68 4.65 9.25 20.99
N GLU A 69 4.05 10.19 20.26
CA GLU A 69 3.88 11.57 20.70
C GLU A 69 2.41 12.03 20.66
N LEU A 70 2.01 12.77 21.68
CA LEU A 70 0.71 13.47 21.75
C LEU A 70 0.92 14.98 21.73
N LEU A 71 0.04 15.67 21.01
CA LEU A 71 0.06 17.11 20.83
C LEU A 71 -1.19 17.70 21.47
N LEU A 72 -1.03 18.46 22.55
CA LEU A 72 -2.13 19.03 23.31
C LEU A 72 -2.20 20.55 23.08
N GLU A 73 -3.41 21.04 22.87
CA GLU A 73 -3.78 22.45 22.98
C GLU A 73 -4.60 22.63 24.25
N MET A 74 -4.22 23.60 25.08
CA MET A 74 -4.95 23.97 26.29
C MET A 74 -5.24 25.47 26.29
N THR A 75 -6.48 25.86 26.58
CA THR A 75 -6.86 27.26 26.74
C THR A 75 -7.26 27.54 28.18
N SER A 76 -6.68 28.58 28.77
CA SER A 76 -7.06 29.11 30.08
C SER A 76 -7.45 30.58 29.98
N LYS A 77 -8.27 31.05 30.91
CA LYS A 77 -8.70 32.45 30.94
C LYS A 77 -7.54 33.40 31.24
N THR A 78 -6.65 33.01 32.16
CA THR A 78 -5.51 33.86 32.55
C THR A 78 -4.36 33.82 31.56
N PHE A 79 -3.93 32.65 31.11
CA PHE A 79 -2.69 32.49 30.33
C PHE A 79 -2.93 32.29 28.84
N GLY A 80 -4.19 32.32 28.40
CA GLY A 80 -4.58 32.09 27.02
C GLY A 80 -4.32 30.66 26.58
N THR A 81 -4.13 30.49 25.27
CA THR A 81 -3.85 29.21 24.63
C THR A 81 -2.38 28.85 24.72
N LYS A 82 -2.12 27.60 25.07
CA LYS A 82 -0.81 26.99 25.23
C LYS A 82 -0.77 25.63 24.55
N TYR A 83 0.43 25.21 24.18
CA TYR A 83 0.67 24.00 23.42
C TYR A 83 1.76 23.18 24.10
N ALA A 84 1.59 21.86 24.09
CA ALA A 84 2.57 20.92 24.62
C ALA A 84 2.64 19.66 23.77
N ALA A 85 3.82 19.05 23.74
CA ALA A 85 4.02 17.71 23.21
C ALA A 85 4.42 16.77 24.35
N PHE A 86 3.79 15.61 24.42
CA PHE A 86 4.14 14.55 25.36
C PHE A 86 4.66 13.34 24.58
N LYS A 87 5.64 12.63 25.14
CA LYS A 87 6.25 11.46 24.53
C LYS A 87 6.08 10.25 25.44
N TYR A 88 5.73 9.11 24.88
CA TYR A 88 5.62 7.86 25.61
C TYR A 88 7.00 7.18 25.72
N ASN A 89 7.43 6.88 26.95
CA ASN A 89 8.72 6.23 27.23
C ASN A 89 8.61 4.69 27.38
N GLY A 90 7.46 4.10 27.04
CA GLY A 90 7.16 2.68 27.25
C GLY A 90 6.47 2.37 28.58
N SER A 91 6.35 3.35 29.50
CA SER A 91 5.64 3.19 30.78
C SER A 91 4.74 4.37 31.12
N SER A 92 5.17 5.59 30.79
CA SER A 92 4.45 6.83 31.09
C SER A 92 4.61 7.86 29.98
N TRP A 93 3.69 8.82 29.95
CA TRP A 93 3.76 9.99 29.07
C TRP A 93 4.51 11.12 29.78
N GLU A 94 5.60 11.59 29.18
CA GLU A 94 6.43 12.66 29.70
C GLU A 94 6.33 13.91 28.84
N LEU A 95 6.40 15.08 29.46
CA LEU A 95 6.41 16.35 28.72
C LEU A 95 7.71 16.45 27.93
N ALA A 96 7.62 16.42 26.60
CA ALA A 96 8.75 16.51 25.69
C ALA A 96 9.05 17.96 25.29
N SER A 97 8.01 18.78 25.09
CA SER A 97 8.16 20.21 24.81
C SER A 97 6.90 21.02 25.14
N GLY A 98 7.06 22.34 25.23
CA GLY A 98 5.99 23.27 25.56
C GLY A 98 5.74 23.39 27.07
N GLU A 99 4.65 24.07 27.43
CA GLU A 99 4.24 24.28 28.81
C GLU A 99 2.73 24.42 28.87
N LEU A 100 2.08 23.68 29.78
CA LEU A 100 0.67 23.87 30.10
C LEU A 100 0.57 24.56 31.46
N SER A 101 -0.03 25.76 31.50
CA SER A 101 -0.19 26.58 32.70
C SER A 101 -1.60 27.16 32.84
N TYR A 102 -2.21 27.02 34.00
CA TYR A 102 -3.52 27.61 34.35
C TYR A 102 -3.55 28.00 35.83
N LYS A 103 -4.47 28.89 36.23
CA LYS A 103 -4.67 29.20 37.65
C LYS A 103 -5.50 28.12 38.32
N GLU A 104 -5.22 27.87 39.59
CA GLU A 104 -5.91 26.84 40.39
C GLU A 104 -7.42 27.08 40.56
N ASP A 105 -7.87 28.34 40.51
CA ASP A 105 -9.29 28.73 40.53
C ASP A 105 -9.95 28.76 39.15
N GLU A 106 -9.23 28.35 38.10
CA GLU A 106 -9.74 28.26 36.73
C GLU A 106 -9.80 26.79 36.26
N VAL A 107 -10.82 26.51 35.44
CA VAL A 107 -10.92 25.24 34.72
C VAL A 107 -10.45 25.50 33.28
N PRO A 108 -9.26 25.02 32.88
CA PRO A 108 -8.82 25.12 31.50
C PRO A 108 -9.65 24.20 30.61
N THR A 109 -9.75 24.54 29.34
CA THR A 109 -10.29 23.66 28.29
C THR A 109 -9.16 23.07 27.47
N PHE A 110 -9.40 21.94 26.84
CA PHE A 110 -8.49 21.33 25.87
C PHE A 110 -9.20 21.24 24.53
N PRO A 111 -9.17 22.31 23.71
CA PRO A 111 -9.87 22.33 22.43
C PRO A 111 -9.45 21.16 21.53
N HIS A 112 -8.17 20.79 21.58
CA HIS A 112 -7.60 19.76 20.72
C HIS A 112 -6.57 18.91 21.46
N VAL A 113 -6.62 17.60 21.21
CA VAL A 113 -5.54 16.66 21.53
C VAL A 113 -5.37 15.70 20.36
N TYR A 114 -4.15 15.60 19.85
CA TYR A 114 -3.86 14.81 18.66
C TYR A 114 -2.81 13.75 18.93
N TYR A 115 -3.03 12.56 18.37
CA TYR A 115 -1.96 11.65 17.99
C TYR A 115 -1.69 11.85 16.50
N ALA A 116 -0.61 12.55 16.19
CA ALA A 116 -0.22 12.91 14.83
C ALA A 116 1.32 12.85 14.69
N PRO A 117 1.92 11.64 14.55
CA PRO A 117 3.37 11.44 14.66
C PRO A 117 4.20 12.28 13.70
N ASN A 118 3.64 12.60 12.52
CA ASN A 118 4.29 13.42 11.50
C ASN A 118 4.17 14.94 11.73
N TYR A 119 3.44 15.38 12.76
CA TYR A 119 3.12 16.80 12.97
C TYR A 119 3.71 17.33 14.27
N LYS A 120 3.84 18.66 14.35
CA LYS A 120 4.25 19.41 15.54
C LYS A 120 3.47 20.72 15.61
N TRP A 121 3.42 21.33 16.79
CA TRP A 121 2.89 22.68 16.96
C TRP A 121 3.87 23.73 16.45
N GLU A 122 3.38 24.67 15.64
CA GLU A 122 4.12 25.86 15.21
C GLU A 122 3.14 27.03 15.03
N ALA A 123 3.38 28.14 15.74
CA ALA A 123 2.51 29.34 15.72
C ALA A 123 1.00 29.04 15.92
N GLY A 124 0.69 28.08 16.78
CA GLY A 124 -0.68 27.66 17.09
C GLY A 124 -1.38 26.84 16.01
N LYS A 125 -0.62 26.29 15.06
CA LYS A 125 -1.13 25.36 14.04
C LYS A 125 -0.31 24.08 14.05
N LEU A 126 -0.93 22.97 13.66
CA LEU A 126 -0.20 21.76 13.36
C LEU A 126 0.47 21.87 12.00
N VAL A 127 1.78 21.64 11.99
CA VAL A 127 2.61 21.64 10.78
C VAL A 127 3.40 20.34 10.70
N LEU A 128 3.71 19.90 9.49
CA LEU A 128 4.54 18.71 9.29
C LEU A 128 5.94 18.91 9.88
N LYS A 129 6.47 17.86 10.50
CA LYS A 129 7.88 17.77 10.87
C LYS A 129 8.74 17.73 9.60
N GLU A 130 9.98 18.17 9.72
CA GLU A 130 10.93 18.17 8.60
C GLU A 130 11.09 16.74 8.04
N GLY A 131 11.07 16.62 6.71
CA GLY A 131 11.18 15.34 6.00
C GLY A 131 9.95 14.43 6.09
N LYS A 132 8.86 14.85 6.75
CA LYS A 132 7.60 14.10 6.79
C LYS A 132 6.62 14.59 5.73
N VAL A 133 5.71 13.70 5.33
CA VAL A 133 4.69 13.94 4.31
C VAL A 133 3.32 13.68 4.91
N ALA A 134 2.33 14.49 4.58
CA ALA A 134 0.95 14.28 5.03
C ALA A 134 0.41 12.95 4.48
N GLY A 135 -0.44 12.27 5.25
CA GLY A 135 -1.06 11.01 4.84
C GLY A 135 -0.16 9.78 4.86
N THR A 136 1.09 9.87 5.34
CA THR A 136 1.98 8.69 5.53
C THR A 136 1.98 8.14 6.96
N ASP A 137 1.19 8.73 7.85
CA ASP A 137 0.97 8.26 9.22
C ASP A 137 -0.42 8.67 9.70
N GLU A 138 -0.83 8.17 10.87
CA GLU A 138 -2.10 8.50 11.51
C GLU A 138 -2.21 9.99 11.88
N TYR A 139 -3.45 10.48 11.88
CA TYR A 139 -3.83 11.81 12.36
C TYR A 139 -5.12 11.66 13.16
N ILE A 140 -5.02 11.27 14.43
CA ILE A 140 -6.19 10.96 15.25
C ILE A 140 -6.42 12.10 16.24
N GLU A 141 -7.65 12.58 16.31
CA GLU A 141 -8.08 13.54 17.32
C GLU A 141 -8.79 12.80 18.47
N GLY A 142 -8.37 13.08 19.69
CA GLY A 142 -9.00 12.58 20.91
C GLY A 142 -9.68 13.70 21.68
N GLU A 143 -10.09 13.38 22.90
CA GLU A 143 -10.65 14.35 23.85
C GLU A 143 -9.75 14.44 25.08
N ALA A 144 -9.65 15.63 25.67
CA ALA A 144 -8.91 15.82 26.92
C ALA A 144 -9.70 16.67 27.90
N ASN A 145 -9.68 16.28 29.17
CA ASN A 145 -10.39 16.99 30.24
C ASN A 145 -9.57 16.99 31.52
N ILE A 146 -9.64 18.09 32.26
CA ILE A 146 -9.12 18.12 33.63
C ILE A 146 -10.09 17.43 34.58
N THR A 147 -9.57 16.65 35.52
CA THR A 147 -10.40 16.02 36.56
C THR A 147 -11.02 17.08 37.48
N PRO A 148 -12.21 16.82 38.08
CA PRO A 148 -12.87 17.80 38.95
C PRO A 148 -12.04 18.27 40.15
N ASN A 149 -11.14 17.41 40.66
CA ASN A 149 -10.20 17.75 41.74
C ASN A 149 -8.93 18.50 41.24
N GLY A 150 -8.82 18.73 39.93
CA GLY A 150 -7.70 19.44 39.29
C GLY A 150 -6.35 18.75 39.44
N GLN A 151 -6.33 17.44 39.71
CA GLN A 151 -5.10 16.67 39.95
C GLN A 151 -4.58 15.94 38.70
N ALA A 152 -5.44 15.66 37.73
CA ALA A 152 -5.05 14.99 36.50
C ALA A 152 -5.71 15.60 35.26
N ILE A 153 -5.04 15.45 34.12
CA ILE A 153 -5.61 15.62 32.79
C ILE A 153 -5.82 14.22 32.23
N THR A 154 -7.06 13.88 31.94
CA THR A 154 -7.42 12.62 31.28
C THR A 154 -7.52 12.86 29.79
N VAL A 155 -6.77 12.10 29.00
CA VAL A 155 -6.82 12.08 27.54
C VAL A 155 -7.46 10.78 27.10
N GLU A 156 -8.58 10.87 26.37
CA GLU A 156 -9.35 9.72 25.89
C GLU A 156 -9.27 9.61 24.37
N PHE A 157 -8.79 8.46 23.91
CA PHE A 157 -8.73 8.07 22.50
C PHE A 157 -9.61 6.85 22.19
N SER A 158 -10.14 6.17 23.20
CA SER A 158 -10.92 4.93 23.05
C SER A 158 -12.18 5.09 22.19
N LYS A 159 -12.74 6.30 22.10
CA LYS A 159 -13.89 6.65 21.26
C LYS A 159 -13.51 7.35 19.96
N ALA A 160 -12.23 7.66 19.77
CA ALA A 160 -11.76 8.34 18.57
C ALA A 160 -11.94 7.42 17.36
N THR A 161 -12.31 8.01 16.22
CA THR A 161 -12.41 7.30 14.94
C THR A 161 -11.64 8.05 13.88
N ARG A 162 -11.17 7.35 12.85
CA ARG A 162 -10.55 8.02 11.70
C ARG A 162 -11.66 8.70 10.90
N ASN A 163 -11.52 10.01 10.67
CA ASN A 163 -12.32 10.73 9.68
C ASN A 163 -11.76 10.58 8.25
N TYR A 164 -10.93 9.55 8.04
CA TYR A 164 -10.30 9.15 6.77
C TYR A 164 -10.25 7.63 6.68
N SER A 165 -9.74 7.12 5.55
CA SER A 165 -9.50 5.70 5.32
C SER A 165 -8.01 5.36 5.42
N ARG A 166 -7.70 4.09 5.69
CA ARG A 166 -6.34 3.55 5.59
C ARG A 166 -6.22 2.68 4.36
N LEU A 167 -5.16 2.82 3.59
CA LEU A 167 -4.77 1.90 2.53
C LEU A 167 -3.50 1.15 2.97
N ARG A 168 -3.61 -0.17 3.13
CA ARG A 168 -2.46 -1.07 3.25
C ARG A 168 -2.05 -1.54 1.85
N ILE A 169 -0.79 -1.39 1.52
CA ILE A 169 -0.19 -1.87 0.27
C ILE A 169 0.72 -3.04 0.65
N ALA A 170 0.35 -4.25 0.24
CA ALA A 170 1.21 -5.43 0.39
C ALA A 170 2.16 -5.54 -0.80
N THR A 171 3.45 -5.73 -0.56
CA THR A 171 4.52 -5.78 -1.57
C THR A 171 5.74 -6.55 -1.02
N MET A 172 6.93 -6.33 -1.59
CA MET A 172 8.18 -6.94 -1.13
C MET A 172 8.66 -6.32 0.19
N PRO A 173 9.15 -7.10 1.17
CA PRO A 173 9.70 -6.58 2.44
C PRO A 173 10.88 -5.65 2.30
N ASN A 174 10.90 -4.57 3.10
CA ASN A 174 12.02 -3.60 3.20
C ASN A 174 12.46 -3.02 1.83
N LYS A 175 11.52 -2.83 0.90
CA LYS A 175 11.81 -2.29 -0.43
C LYS A 175 11.24 -0.88 -0.58
N PRO A 176 11.98 0.04 -1.24
CA PRO A 176 11.43 1.32 -1.63
C PRO A 176 10.41 1.10 -2.76
N ILE A 177 9.24 1.70 -2.59
CA ILE A 177 8.18 1.73 -3.61
C ILE A 177 7.77 3.17 -3.88
N THR A 178 7.21 3.39 -5.06
CA THR A 178 6.61 4.65 -5.44
C THR A 178 5.11 4.45 -5.60
N VAL A 179 4.31 5.28 -4.93
CA VAL A 179 2.85 5.23 -5.03
C VAL A 179 2.37 6.52 -5.64
N THR A 180 1.88 6.45 -6.87
CA THR A 180 1.21 7.59 -7.50
C THR A 180 -0.28 7.48 -7.26
N ILE A 181 -0.90 8.59 -6.88
CA ILE A 181 -2.31 8.65 -6.57
C ILE A 181 -2.91 9.96 -7.07
N ASP A 182 -4.06 9.87 -7.72
CA ASP A 182 -4.85 11.03 -8.09
C ASP A 182 -6.05 11.25 -7.13
N ARG A 183 -6.55 12.48 -7.05
CA ARG A 183 -7.75 12.86 -6.27
C ARG A 183 -7.74 12.32 -4.84
N TYR A 184 -6.75 12.74 -4.07
CA TYR A 184 -6.48 12.23 -2.73
C TYR A 184 -6.39 13.35 -1.69
N THR A 185 -7.13 13.20 -0.60
CA THR A 185 -7.10 14.10 0.54
C THR A 185 -6.34 13.42 1.68
N PRO A 186 -5.05 13.75 1.93
CA PRO A 186 -4.27 13.10 2.98
C PRO A 186 -4.83 13.41 4.37
N ALA A 187 -4.68 12.47 5.31
CA ALA A 187 -5.08 12.64 6.70
C ALA A 187 -4.41 13.88 7.33
N GLY A 188 -5.17 14.64 8.12
CA GLY A 188 -4.73 15.92 8.66
C GLY A 188 -4.81 17.10 7.69
N SER A 189 -5.40 16.92 6.50
CA SER A 189 -5.64 17.97 5.52
C SER A 189 -7.12 18.01 5.12
N SER A 190 -7.61 19.19 4.76
CA SER A 190 -8.90 19.38 4.08
C SER A 190 -8.75 19.67 2.59
N ASP A 191 -7.52 19.71 2.09
CA ASP A 191 -7.18 20.06 0.71
C ASP A 191 -6.94 18.80 -0.12
N MET A 192 -7.83 18.57 -1.10
CA MET A 192 -7.74 17.46 -2.04
C MET A 192 -6.63 17.72 -3.06
N LYS A 193 -5.72 16.77 -3.20
CA LYS A 193 -4.62 16.83 -4.16
C LYS A 193 -5.01 16.09 -5.43
N TRP A 194 -4.77 16.74 -6.58
CA TRP A 194 -5.06 16.15 -7.89
C TRP A 194 -4.10 15.04 -8.25
N ASP A 195 -2.81 15.22 -8.01
CA ASP A 195 -1.78 14.22 -8.30
C ASP A 195 -0.76 14.24 -7.16
N GLN A 196 -0.46 13.08 -6.61
CA GLN A 196 0.56 12.90 -5.58
C GLN A 196 1.48 11.75 -5.95
N ASN A 197 2.72 11.86 -5.51
CA ASN A 197 3.73 10.85 -5.69
C ASN A 197 4.43 10.62 -4.34
N TYR A 198 4.16 9.46 -3.74
CA TYR A 198 4.71 9.06 -2.45
C TYR A 198 5.88 8.11 -2.65
N ALA A 199 7.04 8.47 -2.10
CA ALA A 199 8.14 7.53 -1.88
C ALA A 199 7.93 6.86 -0.51
N LEU A 200 7.62 5.57 -0.52
CA LEU A 200 7.41 4.77 0.69
C LEU A 200 8.45 3.66 0.78
N THR A 201 8.66 3.13 1.97
CA THR A 201 9.42 1.89 2.18
C THR A 201 8.52 0.93 2.92
N SER A 202 8.38 -0.28 2.39
CA SER A 202 7.60 -1.33 3.05
C SER A 202 8.31 -1.81 4.31
N ASP A 203 7.52 -2.28 5.28
CA ASP A 203 8.02 -2.87 6.51
C ASP A 203 8.60 -4.28 6.30
N GLU A 204 9.04 -4.90 7.40
CA GLU A 204 9.60 -6.26 7.42
C GLU A 204 8.63 -7.34 6.94
N LYS A 205 7.33 -7.05 6.96
CA LYS A 205 6.26 -7.93 6.48
C LYS A 205 5.83 -7.58 5.05
N GLY A 206 6.46 -6.62 4.41
CA GLY A 206 6.12 -6.17 3.06
C GLY A 206 4.94 -5.21 3.00
N ASN A 207 4.57 -4.52 4.07
CA ASN A 207 3.44 -3.58 4.06
C ASN A 207 3.90 -2.12 4.03
N ALA A 208 3.21 -1.30 3.25
CA ALA A 208 3.29 0.16 3.31
C ALA A 208 1.88 0.75 3.50
N TYR A 209 1.80 1.97 4.01
CA TYR A 209 0.53 2.55 4.45
C TYR A 209 0.34 3.99 3.94
N LEU A 210 -0.90 4.29 3.57
CA LEU A 210 -1.38 5.65 3.32
C LEU A 210 -2.69 5.89 4.07
N TYR A 211 -2.89 7.13 4.51
CA TYR A 211 -3.98 7.55 5.38
C TYR A 211 -4.65 8.78 4.81
N GLY A 212 -5.91 8.68 4.41
CA GLY A 212 -6.62 9.79 3.78
C GLY A 212 -7.92 9.34 3.13
N THR A 213 -8.56 10.28 2.43
CA THR A 213 -9.76 10.01 1.64
C THR A 213 -9.35 9.87 0.18
N PHE A 214 -9.67 8.72 -0.40
CA PHE A 214 -9.47 8.43 -1.82
C PHE A 214 -10.79 8.79 -2.49
N GLU A 215 -10.80 9.85 -3.29
CA GLU A 215 -12.04 10.42 -3.81
C GLU A 215 -12.64 9.56 -4.92
N ASN A 216 -13.82 9.96 -5.41
CA ASN A 216 -14.48 9.25 -6.51
C ASN A 216 -13.63 9.22 -7.78
N ASN A 217 -13.45 8.02 -8.34
CA ASN A 217 -12.58 7.71 -9.47
C ASN A 217 -11.10 7.99 -9.20
N SER A 218 -10.67 7.96 -7.93
CA SER A 218 -9.25 7.99 -7.62
C SER A 218 -8.55 6.72 -8.10
N GLU A 219 -7.36 6.87 -8.66
CA GLU A 219 -6.50 5.83 -9.15
C GLU A 219 -5.24 5.77 -8.30
N VAL A 220 -4.89 4.58 -7.84
CA VAL A 220 -3.66 4.29 -7.11
C VAL A 220 -2.82 3.35 -7.94
N THR A 221 -1.61 3.77 -8.29
CA THR A 221 -0.62 2.93 -8.98
C THR A 221 0.59 2.74 -8.08
N VAL A 222 0.93 1.48 -7.81
CA VAL A 222 2.10 1.09 -7.04
C VAL A 222 3.20 0.68 -8.01
N LYS A 223 4.38 1.26 -7.84
CA LYS A 223 5.56 0.99 -8.66
C LYS A 223 6.72 0.51 -7.80
N TYR A 224 7.49 -0.41 -8.35
CA TYR A 224 8.82 -0.74 -7.85
C TYR A 224 9.84 -0.42 -8.92
N ARG A 225 10.78 0.47 -8.60
CA ARG A 225 11.59 1.16 -9.61
C ARG A 225 10.66 1.82 -10.64
N GLU A 226 10.87 1.60 -11.93
CA GLU A 226 10.02 2.13 -13.00
C GLU A 226 8.83 1.21 -13.36
N ALA A 227 8.78 -0.01 -12.83
CA ALA A 227 7.77 -1.00 -13.18
C ALA A 227 6.49 -0.80 -12.36
N ALA A 228 5.36 -0.64 -13.06
CA ALA A 228 4.04 -0.64 -12.43
C ALA A 228 3.67 -2.07 -11.99
N LEU A 229 3.46 -2.27 -10.69
CA LEU A 229 3.11 -3.56 -10.10
C LEU A 229 1.61 -3.82 -10.17
N THR A 230 0.83 -2.79 -9.83
CA THR A 230 -0.63 -2.84 -9.84
C THR A 230 -1.19 -1.44 -9.90
N THR A 231 -2.37 -1.34 -10.51
CA THR A 231 -3.17 -0.13 -10.55
C THR A 231 -4.58 -0.47 -10.11
N TYR A 232 -5.13 0.34 -9.21
CA TYR A 232 -6.48 0.19 -8.71
C TYR A 232 -7.25 1.51 -8.79
N THR A 233 -8.43 1.46 -9.38
CA THR A 233 -9.34 2.61 -9.46
C THR A 233 -10.51 2.43 -8.49
N PHE A 234 -10.64 3.35 -7.55
CA PHE A 234 -11.80 3.44 -6.67
C PHE A 234 -12.99 4.01 -7.44
N SER A 235 -14.00 3.19 -7.70
CA SER A 235 -15.22 3.61 -8.40
C SER A 235 -16.14 4.53 -7.57
N GLN A 236 -15.85 4.69 -6.28
CA GLN A 236 -16.53 5.58 -5.33
C GLN A 236 -15.52 6.05 -4.29
N ALA A 237 -15.79 7.19 -3.66
CA ALA A 237 -14.97 7.68 -2.57
C ALA A 237 -14.91 6.64 -1.42
N THR A 238 -13.75 6.55 -0.77
CA THR A 238 -13.58 5.65 0.36
C THR A 238 -14.40 6.10 1.57
N VAL A 239 -14.77 5.13 2.40
CA VAL A 239 -15.57 5.39 3.60
C VAL A 239 -14.63 5.59 4.78
N ASN A 240 -14.85 6.66 5.53
CA ASN A 240 -14.11 6.96 6.76
C ASN A 240 -14.11 5.77 7.73
N ALA A 241 -13.05 5.66 8.52
CA ALA A 241 -12.77 4.58 9.46
C ALA A 241 -12.52 3.20 8.82
N LYS A 242 -12.64 3.04 7.50
CA LYS A 242 -12.35 1.77 6.83
C LYS A 242 -10.89 1.63 6.44
N SER A 243 -10.43 0.38 6.48
CA SER A 243 -9.15 -0.04 5.93
C SER A 243 -9.37 -0.79 4.62
N TYR A 244 -8.57 -0.47 3.62
CA TYR A 244 -8.51 -1.08 2.30
C TYR A 244 -7.15 -1.74 2.14
N ALA A 245 -7.09 -2.83 1.38
CA ALA A 245 -5.86 -3.55 1.11
C ALA A 245 -5.66 -3.69 -0.40
N LEU A 246 -4.47 -3.31 -0.85
CA LEU A 246 -4.03 -3.42 -2.23
C LEU A 246 -2.86 -4.40 -2.29
N ASP A 247 -3.05 -5.48 -3.03
CA ASP A 247 -1.99 -6.47 -3.27
C ASP A 247 -1.15 -6.05 -4.46
N ALA A 248 0.06 -5.63 -4.17
CA ALA A 248 1.14 -5.33 -5.10
C ALA A 248 2.32 -6.30 -4.89
N THR A 249 2.06 -7.50 -4.38
CA THR A 249 3.09 -8.53 -4.18
C THR A 249 3.60 -9.03 -5.52
N VAL A 250 4.91 -9.23 -5.58
CA VAL A 250 5.62 -9.55 -6.80
C VAL A 250 6.94 -10.24 -6.49
N VAL A 251 7.33 -11.19 -7.32
CA VAL A 251 8.67 -11.79 -7.31
C VAL A 251 9.56 -10.98 -8.24
N SER A 252 10.60 -10.34 -7.71
CA SER A 252 11.56 -9.60 -8.53
C SER A 252 12.71 -10.52 -8.94
N LEU A 253 12.81 -10.83 -10.23
CA LEU A 253 13.93 -11.60 -10.81
C LEU A 253 14.89 -10.69 -11.59
N THR A 254 14.99 -9.42 -11.21
CA THR A 254 15.81 -8.41 -11.88
C THR A 254 17.15 -8.15 -11.19
N ASP A 255 17.49 -8.95 -10.18
CA ASP A 255 18.72 -8.79 -9.42
C ASP A 255 19.91 -9.31 -10.23
N GLU A 256 21.00 -8.55 -10.25
CA GLU A 256 22.23 -8.93 -10.96
C GLU A 256 22.79 -10.24 -10.38
N GLY A 257 23.03 -11.23 -11.25
CA GLY A 257 23.57 -12.53 -10.84
C GLY A 257 22.57 -13.46 -10.18
N ILE A 258 21.26 -13.23 -10.33
CA ILE A 258 20.25 -14.21 -9.93
C ILE A 258 20.49 -15.55 -10.65
N THR A 259 20.52 -16.64 -9.89
CA THR A 259 20.82 -17.98 -10.42
C THR A 259 19.53 -18.72 -10.78
N TYR A 260 19.65 -19.73 -11.67
CA TYR A 260 18.56 -20.65 -12.01
C TYR A 260 17.81 -21.19 -10.78
N ASP A 261 18.53 -21.78 -9.82
CA ASP A 261 17.93 -22.40 -8.63
C ASP A 261 17.21 -21.37 -7.74
N GLN A 262 17.70 -20.13 -7.72
CA GLN A 262 17.07 -19.03 -6.98
C GLN A 262 15.74 -18.64 -7.62
N ILE A 263 15.67 -18.60 -8.95
CA ILE A 263 14.42 -18.35 -9.68
C ILE A 263 13.40 -19.46 -9.38
N VAL A 264 13.82 -20.73 -9.47
CA VAL A 264 12.98 -21.89 -9.17
C VAL A 264 12.39 -21.78 -7.76
N GLU A 265 13.25 -21.55 -6.77
CA GLU A 265 12.86 -21.50 -5.36
C GLU A 265 11.98 -20.30 -5.03
N ASP A 266 12.25 -19.12 -5.59
CA ASP A 266 11.44 -17.93 -5.32
C ASP A 266 10.05 -18.00 -5.95
N VAL A 267 9.92 -18.62 -7.13
CA VAL A 267 8.61 -18.90 -7.73
C VAL A 267 7.86 -19.98 -6.94
N LYS A 268 8.56 -21.04 -6.52
CA LYS A 268 7.99 -22.13 -5.72
C LYS A 268 7.40 -21.64 -4.39
N LYS A 269 8.10 -20.76 -3.67
CA LYS A 269 7.62 -20.18 -2.40
C LYS A 269 6.25 -19.51 -2.50
N GLU A 270 5.94 -18.91 -3.64
CA GLU A 270 4.62 -18.30 -3.86
C GLU A 270 3.51 -19.35 -3.86
N LEU A 271 3.77 -20.55 -4.39
CA LEU A 271 2.83 -21.67 -4.37
C LEU A 271 2.76 -22.34 -3.00
N ASP A 272 3.90 -22.45 -2.30
CA ASP A 272 3.94 -22.93 -0.92
C ASP A 272 3.11 -22.00 0.01
N ALA A 273 3.01 -20.71 -0.33
CA ALA A 273 2.11 -19.75 0.30
C ALA A 273 0.64 -19.85 -0.17
N GLY A 274 0.31 -20.82 -1.03
CA GLY A 274 -1.03 -21.09 -1.56
C GLY A 274 -1.51 -20.12 -2.64
N LYS A 275 -0.60 -19.34 -3.26
CA LYS A 275 -0.99 -18.35 -4.27
C LYS A 275 -1.30 -19.01 -5.61
N THR A 276 -2.33 -18.49 -6.27
CA THR A 276 -2.72 -18.84 -7.64
C THR A 276 -2.64 -17.66 -8.60
N TYR A 277 -2.34 -16.47 -8.06
CA TYR A 277 -1.99 -15.27 -8.80
C TYR A 277 -0.53 -14.98 -8.50
N ILE A 278 0.32 -15.07 -9.51
CA ILE A 278 1.76 -14.92 -9.36
C ILE A 278 2.18 -13.78 -10.28
N ASN A 279 2.77 -12.73 -9.70
CA ASN A 279 3.30 -11.61 -10.44
C ASN A 279 4.83 -11.68 -10.38
N ILE A 280 5.50 -11.52 -11.51
CA ILE A 280 6.96 -11.58 -11.61
C ILE A 280 7.46 -10.37 -12.40
N ILE A 281 8.52 -9.71 -11.90
CA ILE A 281 9.24 -8.68 -12.67
C ILE A 281 10.47 -9.33 -13.28
N LEU A 282 10.62 -9.12 -14.60
CA LEU A 282 11.71 -9.65 -15.39
C LEU A 282 12.52 -8.51 -16.03
N ALA A 283 13.74 -8.84 -16.45
CA ALA A 283 14.50 -8.00 -17.36
C ALA A 283 13.78 -7.91 -18.73
N PRO A 284 14.03 -6.85 -19.53
CA PRO A 284 13.39 -6.69 -20.85
C PRO A 284 13.60 -7.86 -21.82
N ASP A 285 14.83 -8.38 -21.88
CA ASP A 285 15.25 -9.46 -22.76
C ASP A 285 15.35 -10.76 -21.97
N VAL A 286 14.21 -11.42 -21.79
CA VAL A 286 14.12 -12.69 -21.06
C VAL A 286 14.66 -13.82 -21.94
N ASP A 287 15.60 -14.59 -21.42
CA ASP A 287 16.12 -15.79 -22.08
C ASP A 287 15.28 -17.04 -21.80
N GLU A 288 15.53 -18.09 -22.57
CA GLU A 288 14.80 -19.36 -22.46
C GLU A 288 15.06 -20.05 -21.10
N GLU A 289 16.27 -19.90 -20.57
CA GLU A 289 16.68 -20.47 -19.27
C GLU A 289 15.88 -19.85 -18.10
N THR A 290 15.65 -18.54 -18.12
CA THR A 290 14.83 -17.84 -17.12
C THR A 290 13.38 -18.33 -17.17
N LEU A 291 12.79 -18.47 -18.37
CA LEU A 291 11.44 -18.98 -18.53
C LEU A 291 11.33 -20.45 -18.08
N GLU A 292 12.35 -21.26 -18.39
CA GLU A 292 12.43 -22.65 -17.94
C GLU A 292 12.47 -22.72 -16.41
N ALA A 293 13.31 -21.92 -15.75
CA ALA A 293 13.40 -21.86 -14.29
C ALA A 293 12.05 -21.47 -13.65
N ILE A 294 11.34 -20.49 -14.21
CA ILE A 294 9.99 -20.11 -13.76
C ILE A 294 9.02 -21.30 -13.90
N HIS A 295 9.05 -21.98 -15.05
CA HIS A 295 8.19 -23.14 -15.28
C HIS A 295 8.48 -24.28 -14.29
N ILE A 296 9.76 -24.56 -14.02
CA ILE A 296 10.17 -25.56 -13.04
C ILE A 296 9.69 -25.16 -11.65
N GLY A 297 9.91 -23.92 -11.22
CA GLY A 297 9.43 -23.41 -9.91
C GLY A 297 7.92 -23.60 -9.74
N LEU A 298 7.14 -23.31 -10.79
CA LEU A 298 5.69 -23.54 -10.78
C LEU A 298 5.34 -25.03 -10.64
N ARG A 299 6.06 -25.92 -11.33
CA ARG A 299 5.82 -27.37 -11.26
C ARG A 299 6.26 -28.00 -9.95
N GLU A 300 7.39 -27.56 -9.41
CA GLU A 300 7.93 -28.04 -8.12
C GLU A 300 7.12 -27.53 -6.93
N GLY A 301 6.46 -26.37 -7.06
CA GLY A 301 5.43 -25.92 -6.13
C GLY A 301 4.09 -26.64 -6.29
N GLU A 302 4.05 -27.76 -7.01
CA GLU A 302 2.88 -28.60 -7.24
C GLU A 302 1.67 -27.84 -7.82
N ALA A 303 1.93 -26.83 -8.66
CA ALA A 303 0.87 -26.12 -9.36
C ALA A 303 -0.02 -27.11 -10.11
N LYS A 304 -1.33 -27.02 -9.87
CA LYS A 304 -2.30 -27.82 -10.63
C LYS A 304 -2.39 -27.29 -12.05
N ASP A 305 -2.61 -28.19 -13.00
CA ASP A 305 -2.98 -27.80 -14.36
C ASP A 305 -4.15 -26.81 -14.35
N TRP A 306 -4.05 -25.78 -15.20
CA TRP A 306 -5.08 -24.76 -15.42
C TRP A 306 -5.47 -23.94 -14.19
N SER A 307 -4.54 -23.77 -13.24
CA SER A 307 -4.80 -23.09 -11.97
C SER A 307 -4.11 -21.73 -11.79
N ILE A 308 -3.04 -21.48 -12.54
CA ILE A 308 -2.17 -20.31 -12.33
C ILE A 308 -2.57 -19.12 -13.22
N ASN A 309 -2.69 -17.95 -12.60
CA ASN A 309 -2.80 -16.66 -13.29
C ASN A 309 -1.44 -15.98 -13.15
N LEU A 310 -0.69 -15.90 -14.24
CA LEU A 310 0.69 -15.39 -14.24
C LEU A 310 0.76 -13.99 -14.85
N THR A 311 1.40 -13.05 -14.17
CA THR A 311 1.72 -11.73 -14.75
C THR A 311 3.23 -11.59 -14.85
N LEU A 312 3.77 -11.34 -16.04
CA LEU A 312 5.19 -11.03 -16.23
C LEU A 312 5.35 -9.57 -16.64
N ILE A 313 5.93 -8.77 -15.75
CA ILE A 313 6.14 -7.33 -15.88
C ILE A 313 7.57 -7.09 -16.38
N GLY A 314 7.76 -6.13 -17.27
CA GLY A 314 9.06 -5.76 -17.82
C GLY A 314 9.49 -6.54 -19.07
N CYS A 315 9.01 -7.78 -19.26
CA CYS A 315 9.34 -8.61 -20.43
C CYS A 315 8.89 -7.93 -21.74
N LYS A 316 9.84 -7.66 -22.66
CA LYS A 316 9.56 -7.00 -23.95
C LYS A 316 9.41 -7.98 -25.11
N LYS A 317 10.02 -9.15 -25.00
CA LYS A 317 10.04 -10.16 -26.06
C LYS A 317 9.82 -11.57 -25.50
N ILE A 318 8.90 -12.30 -26.12
CA ILE A 318 8.69 -13.72 -25.86
C ILE A 318 9.46 -14.52 -26.93
N PRO A 319 10.35 -15.44 -26.56
CA PRO A 319 11.02 -16.31 -27.51
C PRO A 319 10.04 -17.27 -28.20
N SER A 320 10.47 -17.89 -29.30
CA SER A 320 9.70 -18.98 -29.90
C SER A 320 9.51 -20.09 -28.86
N ARG A 321 8.29 -20.65 -28.80
CA ARG A 321 7.93 -21.70 -27.83
C ARG A 321 8.09 -21.31 -26.35
N GLY A 322 8.20 -20.00 -26.03
CA GLY A 322 8.53 -19.54 -24.67
C GLY A 322 7.63 -20.07 -23.54
N PHE A 323 6.33 -20.26 -23.81
CA PHE A 323 5.38 -20.86 -22.87
C PHE A 323 4.82 -22.20 -23.37
N MET A 324 5.46 -22.83 -24.36
CA MET A 324 4.97 -24.07 -24.94
C MET A 324 4.81 -25.15 -23.87
N TYR A 325 3.67 -25.84 -23.85
CA TYR A 325 3.31 -26.87 -22.87
C TYR A 325 3.14 -26.40 -21.41
N TRP A 326 2.99 -25.11 -21.15
CA TRP A 326 2.70 -24.62 -19.78
C TRP A 326 1.23 -24.90 -19.39
N LYS A 327 0.91 -26.17 -19.15
CA LYS A 327 -0.44 -26.66 -18.82
C LYS A 327 -0.96 -26.13 -17.48
N ILE A 328 -0.08 -25.65 -16.61
CA ILE A 328 -0.40 -25.00 -15.35
C ILE A 328 -1.14 -23.66 -15.50
N LEU A 329 -1.00 -22.99 -16.66
CA LEU A 329 -1.57 -21.66 -16.88
C LEU A 329 -3.07 -21.73 -17.12
N LYS A 330 -3.80 -20.96 -16.32
CA LYS A 330 -5.19 -20.55 -16.56
C LYS A 330 -5.24 -19.22 -17.32
N SER A 331 -4.40 -18.27 -16.92
CA SER A 331 -4.29 -16.99 -17.61
C SER A 331 -2.87 -16.46 -17.57
N ILE A 332 -2.53 -15.61 -18.54
CA ILE A 332 -1.25 -14.90 -18.55
C ILE A 332 -1.42 -13.43 -18.94
N ALA A 333 -0.73 -12.53 -18.24
CA ALA A 333 -0.68 -11.10 -18.53
C ALA A 333 0.77 -10.67 -18.79
N LEU A 334 0.98 -10.04 -19.94
CA LEU A 334 2.26 -9.63 -20.49
C LEU A 334 2.15 -8.16 -20.95
N PRO A 335 1.90 -7.22 -20.02
CA PRO A 335 1.54 -5.85 -20.35
C PRO A 335 2.63 -5.09 -21.10
N ASP A 336 3.89 -5.51 -20.94
CA ASP A 336 5.06 -4.86 -21.50
C ASP A 336 5.53 -5.44 -22.84
N VAL A 337 4.97 -6.57 -23.26
CA VAL A 337 5.44 -7.32 -24.44
C VAL A 337 5.16 -6.55 -25.72
N THR A 338 6.15 -6.53 -26.60
CA THR A 338 6.11 -5.88 -27.92
C THR A 338 6.43 -6.85 -29.06
N GLU A 339 7.13 -7.95 -28.78
CA GLU A 339 7.45 -8.99 -29.77
C GLU A 339 7.10 -10.39 -29.25
N ILE A 340 6.47 -11.23 -30.08
CA ILE A 340 6.08 -12.60 -29.71
C ILE A 340 6.56 -13.60 -30.76
N GLY A 341 7.35 -14.59 -30.33
CA GLY A 341 7.83 -15.70 -31.17
C GLY A 341 6.75 -16.69 -31.61
N GLU A 342 7.08 -17.50 -32.63
CA GLU A 342 6.18 -18.57 -33.10
C GLU A 342 5.94 -19.62 -32.01
N ASN A 343 4.75 -20.23 -31.99
CA ASN A 343 4.36 -21.24 -30.99
C ASN A 343 4.48 -20.80 -29.53
N ALA A 344 4.49 -19.49 -29.25
CA ALA A 344 4.73 -18.95 -27.90
C ALA A 344 3.84 -19.59 -26.82
N PHE A 345 2.56 -19.85 -27.10
CA PHE A 345 1.60 -20.49 -26.18
C PHE A 345 1.11 -21.84 -26.68
N SER A 346 1.86 -22.52 -27.55
CA SER A 346 1.44 -23.80 -28.12
C SER A 346 1.19 -24.84 -27.03
N ASP A 347 0.08 -25.58 -27.15
CA ASP A 347 -0.31 -26.66 -26.22
C ASP A 347 -0.48 -26.27 -24.73
N CYS A 348 -0.67 -24.98 -24.43
CA CYS A 348 -1.20 -24.48 -23.14
C CYS A 348 -2.70 -24.80 -22.95
N SER A 349 -3.04 -26.09 -22.82
CA SER A 349 -4.41 -26.61 -23.02
C SER A 349 -5.55 -26.06 -22.15
N GLY A 350 -5.27 -25.34 -21.06
CA GLY A 350 -6.32 -24.66 -20.28
C GLY A 350 -6.09 -23.18 -20.08
N LEU A 351 -5.29 -22.57 -20.96
CA LEU A 351 -5.20 -21.13 -21.08
C LEU A 351 -6.56 -20.58 -21.52
N GLN A 352 -7.14 -19.73 -20.69
CA GLN A 352 -8.47 -19.14 -20.88
C GLN A 352 -8.40 -17.63 -21.12
N LYS A 353 -7.32 -16.97 -20.74
CA LYS A 353 -7.15 -15.52 -20.91
C LYS A 353 -5.71 -15.14 -21.16
N VAL A 354 -5.51 -14.23 -22.10
CA VAL A 354 -4.20 -13.65 -22.44
C VAL A 354 -4.34 -12.15 -22.51
N VAL A 355 -3.52 -11.41 -21.76
CA VAL A 355 -3.43 -9.95 -21.84
C VAL A 355 -2.07 -9.59 -22.42
N LEU A 356 -2.04 -8.86 -23.53
CA LEU A 356 -0.82 -8.47 -24.22
C LEU A 356 -0.66 -6.94 -24.25
N GLY A 357 0.60 -6.51 -24.18
CA GLY A 357 1.00 -5.12 -24.39
C GLY A 357 0.83 -4.65 -25.83
N ASN A 358 1.45 -3.51 -26.16
CA ASN A 358 1.38 -2.94 -27.50
C ASN A 358 2.37 -3.63 -28.46
N LEU A 359 1.90 -4.70 -29.10
CA LEU A 359 2.67 -5.52 -30.05
C LEU A 359 3.11 -4.76 -31.30
N THR A 360 4.39 -4.90 -31.64
CA THR A 360 5.01 -4.41 -32.88
C THR A 360 5.38 -5.56 -33.83
N LYS A 361 5.61 -6.77 -33.32
CA LYS A 361 5.92 -7.97 -34.13
C LYS A 361 5.31 -9.23 -33.52
N VAL A 362 4.75 -10.07 -34.40
CA VAL A 362 4.29 -11.41 -34.04
C VAL A 362 4.80 -12.38 -35.10
N TYR A 363 5.52 -13.41 -34.66
CA TYR A 363 6.06 -14.47 -35.51
C TYR A 363 5.14 -15.70 -35.48
N GLY A 364 5.09 -16.44 -36.59
CA GLY A 364 4.19 -17.59 -36.77
C GLY A 364 3.14 -17.37 -37.87
N ASN A 365 2.44 -18.43 -38.28
CA ASN A 365 1.38 -18.36 -39.30
C ASN A 365 0.11 -19.05 -38.81
N VAL A 366 -1.06 -18.50 -39.16
CA VAL A 366 -2.40 -19.05 -38.89
C VAL A 366 -2.55 -20.53 -39.27
N ARG A 367 -1.82 -20.97 -40.30
CA ARG A 367 -1.92 -22.34 -40.83
C ARG A 367 -0.96 -23.33 -40.21
N ASN A 368 0.18 -22.88 -39.68
CA ASN A 368 1.24 -23.67 -39.06
C ASN A 368 2.10 -22.75 -38.19
N ASN A 369 2.42 -23.18 -36.96
CA ASN A 369 3.24 -22.44 -36.00
C ASN A 369 2.63 -21.11 -35.50
N GLY A 370 1.31 -21.03 -35.37
CA GLY A 370 0.65 -19.85 -34.77
C GLY A 370 1.02 -19.69 -33.29
N ILE A 371 0.82 -18.49 -32.72
CA ILE A 371 1.14 -18.26 -31.30
C ILE A 371 0.27 -19.10 -30.34
N PHE A 372 -0.91 -19.53 -30.78
CA PHE A 372 -1.85 -20.39 -30.05
C PHE A 372 -2.03 -21.76 -30.74
N ASP A 373 -1.00 -22.27 -31.42
CA ASP A 373 -1.08 -23.56 -32.09
C ASP A 373 -1.49 -24.69 -31.12
N GLY A 374 -2.32 -25.61 -31.58
CA GLY A 374 -2.87 -26.68 -30.73
C GLY A 374 -3.91 -26.25 -29.68
N LEU A 375 -4.30 -24.97 -29.60
CA LEU A 375 -5.34 -24.49 -28.68
C LEU A 375 -6.71 -24.30 -29.34
N ASP A 376 -7.76 -24.50 -28.55
CA ASP A 376 -9.12 -24.14 -28.94
C ASP A 376 -9.40 -22.67 -28.63
N THR A 377 -9.03 -21.82 -29.58
CA THR A 377 -8.97 -20.37 -29.40
C THR A 377 -10.33 -19.73 -29.10
N LYS A 378 -11.47 -20.42 -29.33
CA LYS A 378 -12.81 -19.91 -28.97
C LYS A 378 -12.99 -19.72 -27.45
N TYR A 379 -12.16 -20.38 -26.64
CA TYR A 379 -12.19 -20.33 -25.18
C TYR A 379 -11.13 -19.40 -24.59
N ILE A 380 -10.40 -18.66 -25.44
CA ILE A 380 -9.37 -17.72 -25.00
C ILE A 380 -9.91 -16.30 -25.10
N ASP A 381 -10.03 -15.62 -23.96
CA ASP A 381 -10.23 -14.19 -23.86
C ASP A 381 -8.90 -13.46 -24.12
N LEU A 382 -8.74 -12.89 -25.32
CA LEU A 382 -7.56 -12.09 -25.67
C LEU A 382 -7.84 -10.60 -25.45
N VAL A 383 -7.06 -9.99 -24.57
CA VAL A 383 -7.12 -8.56 -24.27
C VAL A 383 -5.86 -7.88 -24.80
N LEU A 384 -6.04 -6.88 -25.67
CA LEU A 384 -4.97 -6.05 -26.21
C LEU A 384 -4.96 -4.66 -25.53
N SER A 385 -3.89 -3.90 -25.76
CA SER A 385 -3.80 -2.49 -25.33
C SER A 385 -4.90 -1.60 -25.95
N GLU A 386 -5.27 -0.50 -25.29
CA GLU A 386 -6.29 0.44 -25.81
C GLU A 386 -5.93 0.98 -27.20
N ASP A 387 -4.65 1.31 -27.43
CA ASP A 387 -4.13 1.74 -28.73
C ASP A 387 -4.45 0.71 -29.84
N GLN A 388 -4.41 -0.58 -29.49
CA GLN A 388 -4.72 -1.67 -30.41
C GLN A 388 -6.22 -1.99 -30.49
N LYS A 389 -7.03 -1.64 -29.48
CA LYS A 389 -8.49 -1.78 -29.50
C LYS A 389 -9.18 -0.75 -30.41
N VAL A 390 -8.72 0.51 -30.38
CA VAL A 390 -9.33 1.62 -31.15
C VAL A 390 -9.22 1.41 -32.67
N MET A 391 -8.23 0.62 -33.11
CA MET A 391 -8.04 0.28 -34.52
C MET A 391 -9.09 -0.68 -35.11
N ASN A 392 -10.00 -1.24 -34.29
CA ASN A 392 -11.09 -2.13 -34.72
C ASN A 392 -12.44 -1.44 -34.98
N GLY A 393 -12.58 -0.10 -34.83
CA GLY A 393 -13.91 0.52 -34.91
C GLY A 393 -14.03 2.05 -35.08
N GLY A 394 -12.95 2.80 -35.31
CA GLY A 394 -13.03 4.25 -35.53
C GLY A 394 -12.09 4.71 -36.64
N GLU A 395 -12.49 5.73 -37.41
CA GLU A 395 -11.70 6.30 -38.51
C GLU A 395 -10.25 6.54 -38.07
N ALA A 396 -9.34 5.77 -38.68
CA ALA A 396 -7.91 5.81 -38.41
C ALA A 396 -7.34 7.18 -38.82
N LYS A 397 -7.21 8.11 -37.87
CA LYS A 397 -6.32 9.25 -38.03
C LYS A 397 -4.93 8.86 -37.56
N MET A 398 -4.05 8.73 -38.55
CA MET A 398 -2.58 8.67 -38.43
C MET A 398 -1.98 7.36 -37.88
N VAL A 399 -2.19 6.25 -38.60
CA VAL A 399 -1.23 5.14 -38.59
C VAL A 399 -0.85 4.85 -40.04
N GLY A 400 0.44 4.98 -40.37
CA GLY A 400 0.94 4.73 -41.73
C GLY A 400 0.67 3.28 -42.19
N ILE A 401 0.74 3.05 -43.51
CA ILE A 401 0.44 1.78 -44.21
C ILE A 401 1.07 0.53 -43.53
N VAL A 402 2.21 0.70 -42.85
CA VAL A 402 2.92 -0.36 -42.11
C VAL A 402 2.14 -0.85 -40.88
N GLY A 403 1.49 0.04 -40.11
CA GLY A 403 0.72 -0.35 -38.93
C GLY A 403 -0.59 -1.08 -39.29
N LEU A 404 -1.20 -0.75 -40.44
CA LEU A 404 -2.38 -1.45 -40.96
C LEU A 404 -2.05 -2.90 -41.40
N LEU A 405 -0.85 -3.13 -41.94
CA LEU A 405 -0.35 -4.44 -42.37
C LEU A 405 -0.01 -5.35 -41.17
N ILE A 406 0.60 -4.77 -40.13
CA ILE A 406 0.90 -5.46 -38.86
C ILE A 406 -0.41 -5.83 -38.15
N LEU A 407 -1.41 -4.94 -38.15
CA LEU A 407 -2.73 -5.23 -37.60
C LEU A 407 -3.45 -6.34 -38.38
N LEU A 408 -3.41 -6.34 -39.71
CA LEU A 408 -4.01 -7.40 -40.53
C LEU A 408 -3.30 -8.74 -40.30
N GLN A 409 -1.98 -8.74 -40.08
CA GLN A 409 -1.22 -9.95 -39.71
C GLN A 409 -1.54 -10.42 -38.30
N ILE A 410 -1.59 -9.54 -37.31
CA ILE A 410 -1.99 -9.86 -35.93
C ILE A 410 -3.44 -10.35 -35.90
N MET A 411 -4.36 -9.66 -36.59
CA MET A 411 -5.75 -10.08 -36.76
C MET A 411 -5.85 -11.39 -37.54
N LEU A 412 -5.06 -11.68 -38.58
CA LEU A 412 -5.07 -13.00 -39.23
C LEU A 412 -4.49 -14.10 -38.32
N LEU A 413 -3.43 -13.81 -37.56
CA LEU A 413 -2.84 -14.71 -36.56
C LEU A 413 -3.74 -14.97 -35.35
N VAL A 414 -4.60 -14.02 -34.99
CA VAL A 414 -5.51 -14.06 -33.83
C VAL A 414 -6.95 -14.45 -34.25
N MET A 415 -7.42 -14.07 -35.44
CA MET A 415 -8.77 -14.35 -35.95
C MET A 415 -8.86 -15.71 -36.64
N ASN A 416 -8.72 -16.75 -35.84
CA ASN A 416 -9.71 -17.82 -35.91
C ASN A 416 -10.64 -17.82 -34.67
N ILE A 417 -10.63 -16.74 -33.89
CA ILE A 417 -11.47 -16.56 -32.68
C ILE A 417 -12.83 -15.90 -32.98
N ALA A 418 -13.02 -15.21 -34.11
CA ALA A 418 -14.23 -14.42 -34.37
C ALA A 418 -15.08 -14.87 -35.57
N THR A 419 -14.92 -16.09 -36.08
CA THR A 419 -15.83 -16.60 -37.12
C THR A 419 -17.09 -17.20 -36.50
N LYS A 420 -17.90 -16.38 -35.78
CA LYS A 420 -19.38 -16.50 -35.73
C LYS A 420 -20.17 -15.56 -34.81
N ILE A 421 -19.54 -14.67 -34.04
CA ILE A 421 -20.32 -13.76 -33.18
C ILE A 421 -19.78 -12.34 -33.37
N SER A 422 -20.37 -11.59 -34.33
CA SER A 422 -20.54 -10.11 -34.30
C SER A 422 -20.38 -9.37 -35.65
N LEU A 423 -20.00 -9.99 -36.76
CA LEU A 423 -20.07 -9.31 -38.07
C LEU A 423 -21.22 -9.87 -38.90
N GLY A 424 -22.37 -9.19 -38.82
CA GLY A 424 -23.53 -9.38 -39.68
C GLY A 424 -23.23 -8.97 -41.12
N MET A 425 -22.36 -9.72 -41.79
CA MET A 425 -22.13 -9.61 -43.23
C MET A 425 -22.63 -10.88 -43.90
N ASN A 426 -23.84 -10.78 -44.47
CA ASN A 426 -24.30 -11.70 -45.50
C ASN A 426 -23.30 -11.67 -46.65
N LEU A 427 -22.68 -12.81 -46.93
CA LEU A 427 -22.15 -13.09 -48.26
C LEU A 427 -23.06 -14.15 -48.88
N SER A 428 -24.05 -13.68 -49.62
CA SER A 428 -24.70 -14.47 -50.67
C SER A 428 -23.66 -14.77 -51.77
N PRO A 429 -23.83 -15.88 -52.52
CA PRO A 429 -22.72 -16.65 -53.11
C PRO A 429 -21.87 -15.91 -54.14
#